data_AF-A0A2Y9EBK3-F1
#
_entry.id   AF-A0A2Y9EBK3-F1
#
_cell.length_a   1.000
_cell.length_b   1.000
_cell.length_c   1.000
_cell.angle_alpha   90.00
_cell.angle_beta   90.00
_cell.angle_gamma   90.00
#
_symmetry.space_group_name_H-M   'P 1'
#
loop_
_entity.id
_entity.type
_entity.pdbx_description
1 polymer ?
#
loop_
_entity_poly.entity_id
_entity_poly.type
_entity_poly.pdbx_seq_one_letter_code
_entity_poly.pdbx_strand_id
1 'polypeptide(L)'
;MPDSGPTWTPWRVPAAMPWPAALLLLVLASGAEAFRICAFNAQRLTLTKVTREPVMDTLVRILARCDIMVLQEVVDSSGNAIPLLLRELNRYDDSGPYSSLSSPLLGRSTYMEKYVYIYRSHRTQVLESYVYSDQDDLFVREPFVARFTLPSKVLPSLALVPLHTTPKAVEKELNALYDVFLDASQRWQSEDVILLGDFNADCGSLTKKRLSELVLRTQDGFHWAIADGEDTTVRASTHCTYDRIVLHGGHCQGLLRAAYAFDFPRSFQLSEEQALNISDHYPVEVELNRAAPGGQPLSLVALLLPPLLLPLLLPQLGPTA
;
A
#
# COMPACT_ATOMS: atom_id res chain seq x y z
N MET A 1 39.44 -18.16 65.72
CA MET A 1 39.30 -17.98 64.27
C MET A 1 39.54 -19.32 63.62
N PRO A 2 38.51 -19.86 62.94
CA PRO A 2 38.69 -20.10 61.51
C PRO A 2 37.48 -19.67 60.67
N ASP A 3 37.81 -19.35 59.43
CA ASP A 3 36.97 -18.85 58.34
C ASP A 3 35.80 -19.76 57.98
N SER A 4 34.62 -19.15 57.88
CA SER A 4 33.46 -19.68 57.16
C SER A 4 33.55 -19.27 55.69
N GLY A 5 34.06 -20.16 54.84
CA GLY A 5 33.96 -20.02 53.37
C GLY A 5 32.62 -20.56 52.85
N PRO A 6 31.95 -19.90 51.89
CA PRO A 6 30.69 -20.39 51.35
C PRO A 6 30.90 -21.47 50.29
N THR A 7 30.06 -22.49 50.35
CA THR A 7 29.97 -23.62 49.41
C THR A 7 29.44 -23.16 48.05
N TRP A 8 30.21 -23.42 46.98
CA TRP A 8 29.80 -23.18 45.60
C TRP A 8 28.80 -24.25 45.12
N THR A 9 27.56 -23.85 44.81
CA THR A 9 26.65 -24.65 43.97
C THR A 9 26.84 -24.28 42.50
N PRO A 10 26.99 -25.24 41.58
CA PRO A 10 27.13 -24.92 40.16
C PRO A 10 25.78 -24.46 39.58
N TRP A 11 25.84 -23.36 38.84
CA TRP A 11 24.74 -22.80 38.06
C TRP A 11 24.24 -23.84 37.04
N ARG A 12 22.95 -24.19 37.11
CA ARG A 12 22.31 -24.97 36.04
C ARG A 12 22.21 -24.08 34.80
N VAL A 13 22.84 -24.51 33.71
CA VAL A 13 22.65 -23.94 32.37
C VAL A 13 21.15 -24.06 32.03
N PRO A 14 20.46 -23.01 31.55
CA PRO A 14 19.10 -23.16 31.07
C PRO A 14 19.09 -24.15 29.90
N ALA A 15 18.18 -25.13 29.94
CA ALA A 15 18.00 -26.08 28.87
C ALA A 15 17.75 -25.34 27.55
N ALA A 16 18.55 -25.64 26.52
CA ALA A 16 18.36 -25.11 25.19
C ALA A 16 16.93 -25.41 24.72
N MET A 17 16.24 -24.38 24.23
CA MET A 17 14.91 -24.49 23.66
C MET A 17 14.94 -25.57 22.56
N PRO A 18 14.05 -26.59 22.61
CA PRO A 18 14.09 -27.64 21.61
C PRO A 18 13.76 -27.04 20.23
N TRP A 19 14.69 -27.23 19.28
CA TRP A 19 14.61 -26.85 17.87
C TRP A 19 13.22 -26.96 17.20
N PRO A 20 12.38 -27.99 17.46
CA PRO A 20 11.02 -28.05 16.91
C PRO A 20 10.07 -26.94 17.37
N ALA A 21 10.25 -26.34 18.55
CA ALA A 21 9.39 -25.25 19.02
C ALA A 21 9.68 -23.92 18.29
N ALA A 22 10.94 -23.67 17.93
CA ALA A 22 11.33 -22.54 17.11
C ALA A 22 10.81 -22.70 15.67
N LEU A 23 10.83 -23.93 15.13
CA LEU A 23 10.28 -24.23 13.81
C LEU A 23 8.75 -24.07 13.77
N LEU A 24 8.04 -24.44 14.84
CA LEU A 24 6.59 -24.28 14.94
C LEU A 24 6.17 -22.81 15.06
N LEU A 25 6.94 -21.97 15.74
CA LEU A 25 6.73 -20.51 15.78
C LEU A 25 6.99 -19.83 14.42
N LEU A 26 7.93 -20.34 13.63
CA LEU A 26 8.19 -19.87 12.25
C LEU A 26 7.08 -20.30 11.28
N VAL A 27 6.48 -21.48 11.46
CA VAL A 27 5.36 -21.96 10.63
C VAL A 27 4.04 -21.25 10.98
N LEU A 28 3.85 -20.82 12.22
CA LEU A 28 2.68 -20.01 12.63
C LEU A 28 2.78 -18.54 12.21
N ALA A 29 3.95 -18.09 11.78
CA ALA A 29 4.19 -16.75 11.23
C ALA A 29 4.05 -16.71 9.70
N SER A 30 3.30 -17.63 9.07
CA SER A 30 2.72 -17.36 7.76
C SER A 30 1.60 -16.32 7.92
N GLY A 31 1.97 -15.12 8.37
CA GLY A 31 1.11 -13.96 8.28
C GLY A 31 0.74 -13.81 6.81
N ALA A 32 -0.56 -13.83 6.52
CA ALA A 32 -1.02 -13.61 5.16
C ALA A 32 -0.43 -12.26 4.70
N GLU A 33 0.35 -12.28 3.63
CA GLU A 33 1.03 -11.09 3.12
C GLU A 33 0.02 -9.95 2.93
N ALA A 34 0.35 -8.77 3.45
CA ALA A 34 -0.50 -7.60 3.32
C ALA A 34 -0.68 -7.24 1.83
N PHE A 35 -1.85 -6.70 1.49
CA PHE A 35 -2.16 -6.25 0.15
C PHE A 35 -1.65 -4.82 -0.05
N ARG A 36 -0.70 -4.60 -0.96
CA ARG A 36 -0.04 -3.30 -1.15
C ARG A 36 -0.63 -2.55 -2.34
N ILE A 37 -1.09 -1.32 -2.10
CA ILE A 37 -1.61 -0.39 -3.11
C ILE A 37 -0.69 0.82 -3.15
N CYS A 38 -0.27 1.21 -4.34
CA CYS A 38 0.71 2.27 -4.56
C CYS A 38 0.19 3.30 -5.56
N ALA A 39 0.64 4.55 -5.43
CA ALA A 39 0.54 5.56 -6.48
C ALA A 39 1.91 6.15 -6.77
N PHE A 40 2.20 6.42 -8.04
CA PHE A 40 3.50 6.90 -8.47
C PHE A 40 3.38 7.85 -9.66
N ASN A 41 3.75 9.11 -9.47
CA ASN A 41 4.08 9.99 -10.58
C ASN A 41 5.40 9.51 -11.21
N ALA A 42 5.31 8.94 -12.41
CA ALA A 42 6.45 8.37 -13.12
C ALA A 42 7.20 9.40 -14.00
N GLN A 43 6.89 10.70 -13.83
CA GLN A 43 7.50 11.85 -14.47
C GLN A 43 7.65 11.68 -15.99
N ARG A 44 6.61 12.04 -16.74
CA ARG A 44 6.56 11.93 -18.21
C ARG A 44 7.00 10.55 -18.72
N LEU A 45 6.29 9.50 -18.33
CA LEU A 45 6.55 8.13 -18.77
C LEU A 45 6.20 7.98 -20.26
N THR A 46 7.24 7.98 -21.10
CA THR A 46 7.14 7.83 -22.57
C THR A 46 7.78 6.52 -23.01
N LEU A 47 7.52 6.11 -24.26
CA LEU A 47 8.22 4.97 -24.87
C LEU A 47 9.75 5.15 -24.81
N THR A 48 10.25 6.33 -25.17
CA THR A 48 11.70 6.64 -25.13
C THR A 48 12.29 6.52 -23.73
N LYS A 49 11.51 6.84 -22.69
CA LYS A 49 11.96 6.70 -21.29
C LYS A 49 12.06 5.22 -20.91
N VAL A 50 11.02 4.43 -21.19
CA VAL A 50 11.00 3.00 -20.80
C VAL A 50 11.94 2.14 -21.65
N THR A 51 12.35 2.54 -22.85
CA THR A 51 13.33 1.76 -23.64
C THR A 51 14.77 1.88 -23.14
N ARG A 52 15.06 2.77 -22.18
CA ARG A 52 16.36 2.86 -21.52
C ARG A 52 16.46 1.76 -20.47
N GLU A 53 17.36 0.79 -20.67
CA GLU A 53 17.50 -0.39 -19.82
C GLU A 53 17.60 -0.08 -18.31
N PRO A 54 18.45 0.86 -17.82
CA PRO A 54 18.49 1.18 -16.39
C PRO A 54 17.18 1.75 -15.84
N VAL A 55 16.40 2.43 -16.69
CA VAL A 55 15.10 2.98 -16.33
C VAL A 55 14.06 1.86 -16.25
N MET A 56 14.01 0.99 -17.27
CA MET A 56 13.13 -0.17 -17.28
C MET A 56 13.36 -1.07 -16.06
N ASP A 57 14.60 -1.45 -15.79
CA ASP A 57 14.95 -2.34 -14.68
C ASP A 57 14.55 -1.77 -13.33
N THR A 58 14.69 -0.45 -13.16
CA THR A 58 14.30 0.21 -11.91
C THR A 58 12.79 0.34 -11.80
N LEU A 59 12.09 0.73 -12.87
CA LEU A 59 10.63 0.78 -12.88
C LEU A 59 10.02 -0.58 -12.59
N VAL A 60 10.49 -1.65 -13.22
CA VAL A 60 10.04 -3.02 -12.96
C VAL A 60 10.21 -3.39 -11.48
N ARG A 61 11.38 -3.08 -10.88
CA ARG A 61 11.62 -3.29 -9.44
C ARG A 61 10.69 -2.50 -8.54
N ILE A 62 10.34 -1.26 -8.90
CA ILE A 62 9.35 -0.45 -8.18
C ILE A 62 7.96 -1.10 -8.28
N LEU A 63 7.52 -1.41 -9.50
CA LEU A 63 6.20 -1.97 -9.79
C LEU A 63 5.98 -3.34 -9.14
N ALA A 64 7.02 -4.18 -9.12
CA ALA A 64 6.97 -5.53 -8.56
C ALA A 64 6.57 -5.56 -7.07
N ARG A 65 6.76 -4.45 -6.35
CA ARG A 65 6.43 -4.32 -4.92
C ARG A 65 4.93 -4.28 -4.64
N CYS A 66 4.13 -3.86 -5.61
CA CYS A 66 2.73 -3.51 -5.41
C CYS A 66 1.79 -4.58 -5.98
N ASP A 67 0.67 -4.82 -5.29
CA ASP A 67 -0.43 -5.62 -5.84
C ASP A 67 -1.26 -4.80 -6.83
N ILE A 68 -1.42 -3.50 -6.55
CA ILE A 68 -1.94 -2.48 -7.48
C ILE A 68 -0.99 -1.28 -7.45
N MET A 69 -0.48 -0.89 -8.61
CA MET A 69 0.21 0.38 -8.83
C MET A 69 -0.67 1.29 -9.67
N VAL A 70 -0.84 2.54 -9.25
CA VAL A 70 -1.44 3.61 -10.04
C VAL A 70 -0.35 4.55 -10.56
N LEU A 71 -0.07 4.47 -11.86
CA LEU A 71 0.89 5.34 -12.53
C LEU A 71 0.23 6.63 -13.02
N GLN A 72 0.93 7.74 -12.81
CA GLN A 72 0.57 9.08 -13.28
C GLN A 72 1.66 9.61 -14.23
N GLU A 73 1.34 10.69 -14.95
CA GLU A 73 2.18 11.24 -16.02
C GLU A 73 2.56 10.23 -17.12
N VAL A 74 1.66 9.31 -17.47
CA VAL A 74 1.87 8.42 -18.60
C VAL A 74 1.58 9.15 -19.91
N VAL A 75 2.65 9.48 -20.64
CA VAL A 75 2.59 10.18 -21.93
C VAL A 75 2.90 9.17 -23.04
N ASP A 76 1.96 8.28 -23.28
CA ASP A 76 2.06 7.20 -24.27
C ASP A 76 1.07 7.37 -25.41
N SER A 77 1.38 8.31 -26.30
CA SER A 77 0.63 8.54 -27.55
C SER A 77 0.76 7.38 -28.54
N SER A 78 1.84 6.61 -28.45
CA SER A 78 2.09 5.45 -29.31
C SER A 78 1.31 4.20 -28.90
N GLY A 79 0.87 4.13 -27.64
CA GLY A 79 0.26 2.96 -27.03
C GLY A 79 1.21 1.80 -26.75
N ASN A 80 2.53 2.00 -26.85
CA ASN A 80 3.53 0.94 -26.74
C ASN A 80 4.33 0.97 -25.43
N ALA A 81 4.33 2.07 -24.68
CA ALA A 81 5.12 2.17 -23.45
C ALA A 81 4.59 1.21 -22.36
N ILE A 82 3.27 1.21 -22.15
CA ILE A 82 2.64 0.33 -21.14
C ILE A 82 2.73 -1.15 -21.52
N PRO A 83 2.43 -1.58 -22.76
CA PRO A 83 2.63 -2.97 -23.15
C PRO A 83 4.08 -3.45 -23.00
N LEU A 84 5.06 -2.60 -23.33
CA LEU A 84 6.47 -2.94 -23.15
C LEU A 84 6.83 -3.11 -21.67
N LEU A 85 6.42 -2.16 -20.83
CA LEU A 85 6.65 -2.20 -19.38
C LEU A 85 5.98 -3.43 -18.74
N LEU A 86 4.73 -3.72 -19.13
CA LEU A 86 3.98 -4.88 -18.64
C LEU A 86 4.64 -6.20 -19.07
N ARG A 87 5.23 -6.26 -20.27
CA ARG A 87 5.96 -7.44 -20.75
C ARG A 87 7.20 -7.72 -19.90
N GLU A 88 8.01 -6.70 -19.62
CA GLU A 88 9.22 -6.88 -18.80
C GLU A 88 8.88 -7.16 -17.33
N LEU A 89 7.85 -6.51 -16.79
CA LEU A 89 7.35 -6.80 -15.44
C LEU A 89 6.89 -8.26 -15.30
N ASN A 90 6.18 -8.80 -16.30
CA ASN A 90 5.76 -10.21 -16.32
C ASN A 90 6.91 -11.22 -16.49
N ARG A 91 8.12 -10.76 -16.81
CA ARG A 91 9.33 -11.61 -16.90
C ARG A 91 10.26 -11.46 -15.70
N TYR A 92 9.96 -10.52 -14.82
CA TYR A 92 10.87 -10.11 -13.75
C TYR A 92 11.05 -11.19 -12.68
N ASP A 93 9.96 -11.80 -12.23
CA ASP A 93 9.98 -12.83 -11.19
C ASP A 93 8.78 -13.81 -11.34
N ASP A 94 8.76 -14.84 -10.48
CA ASP A 94 7.71 -15.86 -10.44
C ASP A 94 6.50 -15.46 -9.59
N SER A 95 6.35 -14.17 -9.24
CA SER A 95 5.29 -13.70 -8.36
C SER A 95 3.90 -13.64 -9.02
N GLY A 96 3.81 -14.07 -10.28
CA GLY A 96 2.57 -14.24 -11.04
C GLY A 96 2.26 -13.07 -11.99
N PRO A 97 1.25 -13.25 -12.85
CA PRO A 97 1.01 -12.33 -13.95
C PRO A 97 0.45 -10.97 -13.49
N TYR A 98 0.86 -9.95 -14.21
CA TYR A 98 0.35 -8.58 -14.16
C TYR A 98 -0.55 -8.29 -15.35
N SER A 99 -1.55 -7.46 -15.12
CA SER A 99 -2.43 -6.87 -16.13
C SER A 99 -2.50 -5.36 -15.95
N SER A 100 -3.04 -4.64 -16.92
CA SER A 100 -3.17 -3.18 -16.87
C SER A 100 -4.55 -2.69 -17.27
N LEU A 101 -4.97 -1.57 -16.70
CA LEU A 101 -6.15 -0.80 -17.09
C LEU A 101 -5.73 0.67 -17.26
N SER A 102 -5.96 1.24 -18.44
CA SER A 102 -5.54 2.61 -18.77
C SER A 102 -6.74 3.50 -19.03
N SER A 103 -6.68 4.75 -18.58
CA SER A 103 -7.63 5.78 -18.98
C SER A 103 -7.46 6.15 -20.47
N PRO A 104 -8.44 6.87 -21.06
CA PRO A 104 -8.19 7.72 -22.22
C PRO A 104 -7.10 8.78 -21.94
N LEU A 105 -6.67 9.50 -22.97
CA LEU A 105 -5.85 10.69 -22.76
C LEU A 105 -6.68 11.78 -22.09
N LEU A 106 -6.14 12.37 -21.02
CA LEU A 106 -6.77 13.41 -20.20
C LEU A 106 -5.87 14.65 -20.16
N GLY A 107 -6.46 15.84 -20.25
CA GLY A 107 -5.71 17.09 -20.32
C GLY A 107 -6.41 18.15 -21.18
N ARG A 108 -6.24 19.43 -20.80
CA ARG A 108 -6.83 20.57 -21.52
C ARG A 108 -5.98 21.11 -22.67
N SER A 109 -4.78 20.58 -22.87
CA SER A 109 -3.80 21.13 -23.80
C SER A 109 -3.22 20.05 -24.72
N THR A 110 -2.19 20.40 -25.50
CA THR A 110 -1.42 19.42 -26.29
C THR A 110 -0.65 18.43 -25.41
N TYR A 111 -0.37 18.81 -24.16
CA TYR A 111 0.14 17.90 -23.15
C TYR A 111 -1.03 17.18 -22.48
N MET A 112 -1.12 15.87 -22.72
CA MET A 112 -2.13 14.98 -22.15
C MET A 112 -1.45 13.76 -21.53
N GLU A 113 -2.08 13.23 -20.50
CA GLU A 113 -1.58 12.12 -19.71
C GLU A 113 -2.63 11.01 -19.61
N LYS A 114 -2.21 9.83 -19.15
CA LYS A 114 -3.10 8.76 -18.72
C LYS A 114 -2.87 8.42 -17.26
N TYR A 115 -3.93 8.01 -16.59
CA TYR A 115 -3.83 7.18 -15.40
C TYR A 115 -3.75 5.72 -15.84
N VAL A 116 -2.81 4.97 -15.28
CA VAL A 116 -2.65 3.54 -15.60
C VAL A 116 -2.57 2.73 -14.32
N TYR A 117 -3.52 1.84 -14.14
CA TYR A 117 -3.45 0.79 -13.13
C TYR A 117 -2.66 -0.38 -13.68
N ILE A 118 -1.63 -0.81 -12.96
CA ILE A 118 -0.93 -2.09 -13.17
C ILE A 118 -1.20 -2.96 -11.94
N TYR A 119 -1.72 -4.17 -12.12
CA TYR A 119 -2.16 -4.99 -11.00
C TYR A 119 -1.87 -6.48 -11.20
N ARG A 120 -1.64 -7.19 -10.09
CA ARG A 120 -1.43 -8.65 -10.07
C ARG A 120 -2.76 -9.37 -10.30
N SER A 121 -2.97 -9.91 -11.50
CA SER A 121 -4.28 -10.41 -11.94
C SER A 121 -4.77 -11.66 -11.19
N HIS A 122 -3.87 -12.36 -10.50
CA HIS A 122 -4.21 -13.49 -9.62
C HIS A 122 -4.58 -13.06 -8.19
N ARG A 123 -4.36 -11.80 -7.80
CA ARG A 123 -4.69 -11.26 -6.46
C ARG A 123 -5.87 -10.31 -6.46
N THR A 124 -6.13 -9.65 -7.59
CA THR A 124 -7.21 -8.67 -7.74
C THR A 124 -7.68 -8.62 -9.19
N GLN A 125 -8.93 -8.19 -9.37
CA GLN A 125 -9.57 -8.00 -10.66
C GLN A 125 -10.30 -6.65 -10.67
N VAL A 126 -10.28 -5.99 -11.83
CA VAL A 126 -11.14 -4.82 -12.07
C VAL A 126 -12.58 -5.30 -12.18
N LEU A 127 -13.45 -4.77 -11.34
CA LEU A 127 -14.90 -5.00 -11.42
C LEU A 127 -15.55 -4.01 -12.39
N GLU A 128 -15.20 -2.73 -12.26
CA GLU A 128 -15.74 -1.64 -13.04
C GLU A 128 -14.78 -0.44 -13.02
N SER A 129 -14.82 0.40 -14.04
CA SER A 129 -14.07 1.65 -14.09
C SER A 129 -14.77 2.69 -14.94
N TYR A 130 -14.57 3.97 -14.64
CA TYR A 130 -15.10 5.09 -15.41
C TYR A 130 -14.23 6.34 -15.24
N VAL A 131 -14.29 7.24 -16.21
CA VAL A 131 -13.76 8.60 -16.04
C VAL A 131 -14.87 9.43 -15.40
N TYR A 132 -14.55 10.15 -14.32
CA TYR A 132 -15.52 11.02 -13.64
C TYR A 132 -16.06 12.08 -14.61
N SER A 133 -17.37 12.29 -14.60
CA SER A 133 -18.04 13.25 -15.48
C SER A 133 -17.96 14.65 -14.89
N ASP A 134 -16.87 15.36 -15.19
CA ASP A 134 -16.60 16.72 -14.71
C ASP A 134 -17.39 17.80 -15.46
N GLN A 135 -18.66 18.01 -15.08
CA GLN A 135 -19.56 18.96 -15.77
C GLN A 135 -19.09 20.42 -15.65
N ASP A 136 -18.43 20.77 -14.56
CA ASP A 136 -18.01 22.14 -14.25
C ASP A 136 -16.56 22.43 -14.68
N ASP A 137 -15.90 21.49 -15.38
CA ASP A 137 -14.50 21.56 -15.82
C ASP A 137 -13.60 22.03 -14.65
N LEU A 138 -13.64 21.32 -13.53
CA LEU A 138 -12.85 21.59 -12.33
C LEU A 138 -11.46 20.96 -12.41
N PHE A 139 -11.34 19.78 -13.02
CA PHE A 139 -10.12 19.01 -13.16
C PHE A 139 -9.45 19.26 -14.51
N VAL A 140 -8.11 19.30 -14.52
CA VAL A 140 -7.36 19.28 -15.79
C VAL A 140 -7.24 17.85 -16.32
N ARG A 141 -7.18 16.88 -15.42
CA ARG A 141 -7.16 15.44 -15.71
C ARG A 141 -8.21 14.77 -14.83
N GLU A 142 -9.38 14.55 -15.41
CA GLU A 142 -10.56 13.99 -14.74
C GLU A 142 -10.21 12.64 -14.07
N PRO A 143 -10.57 12.42 -12.79
CA PRO A 143 -10.24 11.17 -12.11
C PRO A 143 -10.75 9.93 -12.86
N PHE A 144 -9.84 8.98 -13.11
CA PHE A 144 -10.19 7.70 -13.72
C PHE A 144 -10.42 6.66 -12.63
N VAL A 145 -11.65 6.59 -12.14
CA VAL A 145 -12.06 5.80 -10.97
C VAL A 145 -12.18 4.32 -11.35
N ALA A 146 -11.65 3.43 -10.50
CA ALA A 146 -11.76 1.97 -10.72
C ALA A 146 -12.04 1.22 -9.42
N ARG A 147 -12.94 0.23 -9.48
CA ARG A 147 -13.25 -0.67 -8.37
C ARG A 147 -12.55 -2.01 -8.57
N PHE A 148 -11.79 -2.42 -7.57
CA PHE A 148 -11.02 -3.65 -7.57
C PHE A 148 -11.58 -4.64 -6.55
N THR A 149 -11.48 -5.94 -6.84
CA THR A 149 -11.65 -6.97 -5.81
C THR A 149 -10.45 -6.97 -4.86
N LEU A 150 -10.66 -7.30 -3.59
CA LEU A 150 -9.57 -7.51 -2.64
C LEU A 150 -9.67 -8.92 -2.02
N PRO A 151 -8.54 -9.54 -1.66
CA PRO A 151 -8.51 -10.83 -0.97
C PRO A 151 -8.86 -10.68 0.52
N SER A 152 -9.99 -10.05 0.81
CA SER A 152 -10.50 -9.78 2.16
C SER A 152 -12.00 -10.08 2.22
N LYS A 153 -12.43 -10.75 3.30
CA LYS A 153 -13.85 -11.04 3.53
C LYS A 153 -14.64 -9.83 4.02
N VAL A 154 -13.97 -8.95 4.77
CA VAL A 154 -14.59 -7.76 5.37
C VAL A 154 -14.56 -6.56 4.42
N LEU A 155 -13.64 -6.55 3.46
CA LEU A 155 -13.55 -5.57 2.39
C LEU A 155 -13.35 -6.30 1.05
N PRO A 156 -14.42 -6.87 0.46
CA PRO A 156 -14.30 -7.68 -0.76
C PRO A 156 -13.98 -6.87 -2.02
N SER A 157 -14.24 -5.57 -2.00
CA SER A 157 -13.88 -4.65 -3.07
C SER A 157 -13.55 -3.28 -2.53
N LEU A 158 -12.74 -2.53 -3.27
CA LEU A 158 -12.31 -1.18 -2.90
C LEU A 158 -12.27 -0.29 -4.14
N ALA A 159 -12.76 0.95 -4.01
CA ALA A 159 -12.66 1.97 -5.05
C ALA A 159 -11.33 2.72 -4.93
N LEU A 160 -10.64 2.91 -6.06
CA LEU A 160 -9.45 3.75 -6.18
C LEU A 160 -9.76 4.95 -7.06
N VAL A 161 -9.42 6.15 -6.58
CA VAL A 161 -9.67 7.43 -7.25
C VAL A 161 -8.34 8.18 -7.40
N PRO A 162 -7.68 8.09 -8.57
CA PRO A 162 -6.43 8.78 -8.80
C PRO A 162 -6.66 10.24 -9.11
N LEU A 163 -5.75 11.10 -8.62
CA LEU A 163 -5.68 12.48 -9.05
C LEU A 163 -4.22 12.94 -9.13
N HIS A 164 -3.86 13.50 -10.27
CA HIS A 164 -2.66 14.31 -10.48
C HIS A 164 -3.14 15.76 -10.66
N THR A 165 -3.03 16.58 -9.61
CA THR A 165 -3.48 17.98 -9.67
C THR A 165 -2.52 18.83 -10.50
N THR A 166 -2.96 20.00 -10.95
CA THR A 166 -2.03 21.00 -11.45
C THR A 166 -1.56 21.93 -10.32
N PRO A 167 -0.28 22.34 -10.27
CA PRO A 167 0.23 23.26 -9.24
C PRO A 167 -0.53 24.59 -9.14
N LYS A 168 -1.25 24.99 -10.20
CA LYS A 168 -2.03 26.24 -10.26
C LYS A 168 -3.45 26.10 -9.71
N ALA A 169 -3.97 24.89 -9.56
CA ALA A 169 -5.36 24.64 -9.17
C ALA A 169 -5.49 23.62 -8.03
N VAL A 170 -4.41 23.31 -7.31
CA VAL A 170 -4.36 22.30 -6.24
C VAL A 170 -5.56 22.35 -5.29
N GLU A 171 -5.82 23.49 -4.64
CA GLU A 171 -6.95 23.60 -3.69
C GLU A 171 -8.31 23.37 -4.37
N LYS A 172 -8.49 23.87 -5.59
CA LYS A 172 -9.75 23.72 -6.35
C LYS A 172 -9.99 22.24 -6.69
N GLU A 173 -8.98 21.58 -7.27
CA GLU A 173 -9.07 20.17 -7.66
C GLU A 173 -9.24 19.25 -6.44
N LEU A 174 -8.51 19.50 -5.34
CA LEU A 174 -8.62 18.68 -4.13
C LEU A 174 -9.97 18.85 -3.41
N ASN A 175 -10.56 20.05 -3.42
CA ASN A 175 -11.91 20.23 -2.88
C ASN A 175 -12.96 19.54 -3.76
N ALA A 176 -12.83 19.60 -5.08
CA ALA A 176 -13.71 18.90 -6.03
C ALA A 176 -13.61 17.36 -5.90
N LEU A 177 -12.48 16.84 -5.40
CA LEU A 177 -12.28 15.39 -5.21
C LEU A 177 -13.26 14.80 -4.17
N TYR A 178 -13.84 15.62 -3.29
CA TYR A 178 -14.93 15.20 -2.41
C TYR A 178 -16.18 14.78 -3.20
N ASP A 179 -16.55 15.49 -4.27
CA ASP A 179 -17.70 15.14 -5.09
C ASP A 179 -17.47 13.84 -5.87
N VAL A 180 -16.22 13.58 -6.25
CA VAL A 180 -15.82 12.30 -6.88
C VAL A 180 -15.94 11.14 -5.89
N PHE A 181 -15.57 11.36 -4.62
CA PHE A 181 -15.81 10.41 -3.54
C PHE A 181 -17.32 10.13 -3.38
N LEU A 182 -18.17 11.17 -3.37
CA LEU A 182 -19.61 11.01 -3.26
C LEU A 182 -20.19 10.23 -4.45
N ASP A 183 -19.78 10.54 -5.68
CA ASP A 183 -20.20 9.83 -6.88
C ASP A 183 -19.81 8.35 -6.85
N ALA A 184 -18.55 8.04 -6.52
CA ALA A 184 -18.09 6.65 -6.41
C ALA A 184 -18.85 5.90 -5.31
N SER A 185 -19.05 6.55 -4.16
CA SER A 185 -19.75 5.96 -3.02
C SER A 185 -21.22 5.68 -3.33
N GLN A 186 -21.90 6.61 -3.99
CA GLN A 186 -23.27 6.45 -4.43
C GLN A 186 -23.40 5.37 -5.51
N ARG A 187 -22.49 5.36 -6.50
CA ARG A 187 -22.50 4.40 -7.61
C ARG A 187 -22.39 2.96 -7.11
N TRP A 188 -21.51 2.73 -6.14
CA TRP A 188 -21.19 1.38 -5.67
C TRP A 188 -21.75 1.02 -4.30
N GLN A 189 -22.53 1.92 -3.69
CA GLN A 189 -23.14 1.74 -2.37
C GLN A 189 -22.10 1.32 -1.32
N SER A 190 -20.95 1.97 -1.33
CA SER A 190 -19.82 1.68 -0.45
C SER A 190 -19.01 2.94 -0.20
N GLU A 191 -18.71 3.21 1.06
CA GLU A 191 -17.89 4.35 1.48
C GLU A 191 -16.40 3.99 1.58
N ASP A 192 -16.03 2.73 1.30
CA ASP A 192 -14.64 2.27 1.31
C ASP A 192 -13.95 2.70 0.02
N VAL A 193 -13.21 3.80 0.09
CA VAL A 193 -12.56 4.46 -1.05
C VAL A 193 -11.14 4.89 -0.67
N ILE A 194 -10.20 4.75 -1.60
CA ILE A 194 -8.88 5.38 -1.50
C ILE A 194 -8.75 6.44 -2.60
N LEU A 195 -8.47 7.67 -2.18
CA LEU A 195 -8.06 8.78 -3.03
C LEU A 195 -6.52 8.83 -3.00
N LEU A 196 -5.85 8.82 -4.15
CA LEU A 196 -4.39 8.69 -4.18
C LEU A 196 -3.70 9.35 -5.38
N GLY A 197 -2.44 9.74 -5.21
CA GLY A 197 -1.58 10.26 -6.27
C GLY A 197 -0.86 11.55 -5.91
N ASP A 198 -0.21 12.16 -6.90
CA ASP A 198 0.42 13.47 -6.82
C ASP A 198 -0.62 14.58 -6.68
N PHE A 199 -0.94 14.88 -5.42
CA PHE A 199 -1.90 15.92 -5.08
C PHE A 199 -1.27 17.31 -5.07
N ASN A 200 0.05 17.44 -5.23
CA ASN A 200 0.79 18.69 -5.00
C ASN A 200 0.44 19.33 -3.64
N ALA A 201 0.14 18.53 -2.61
CA ALA A 201 -0.50 18.96 -1.36
C ALA A 201 0.46 19.45 -0.26
N ASP A 202 1.49 20.23 -0.62
CA ASP A 202 2.44 20.83 0.32
C ASP A 202 3.25 21.99 -0.31
N CYS A 203 4.21 22.52 0.44
CA CYS A 203 5.23 23.46 -0.01
C CYS A 203 4.63 24.71 -0.69
N GLY A 204 5.22 25.15 -1.80
CA GLY A 204 4.76 26.32 -2.54
C GLY A 204 3.42 26.11 -3.25
N SER A 205 3.03 24.85 -3.48
CA SER A 205 1.81 24.49 -4.21
C SER A 205 0.56 24.62 -3.34
N LEU A 206 0.64 24.23 -2.07
CA LEU A 206 -0.46 24.39 -1.11
C LEU A 206 0.08 24.69 0.30
N THR A 207 -0.28 25.85 0.85
CA THR A 207 0.16 26.24 2.20
C THR A 207 -0.52 25.37 3.26
N LYS A 208 0.14 25.15 4.41
CA LYS A 208 -0.41 24.38 5.55
C LYS A 208 -1.80 24.86 5.99
N LYS A 209 -2.03 26.18 5.96
CA LYS A 209 -3.34 26.76 6.29
C LYS A 209 -4.42 26.28 5.31
N ARG A 210 -4.19 26.45 4.00
CA ARG A 210 -5.16 26.03 2.97
C ARG A 210 -5.35 24.52 2.95
N LEU A 211 -4.27 23.76 3.16
CA LEU A 211 -4.33 22.31 3.35
C LEU A 211 -5.30 21.97 4.48
N SER A 212 -5.17 22.56 5.66
CA SER A 212 -6.07 22.29 6.79
C SER A 212 -7.53 22.71 6.58
N GLU A 213 -7.80 23.57 5.59
CA GLU A 213 -9.13 24.08 5.25
C GLU A 213 -9.82 23.24 4.15
N LEU A 214 -9.13 22.26 3.54
CA LEU A 214 -9.71 21.39 2.51
C LEU A 214 -10.92 20.62 3.06
N VAL A 215 -11.90 20.36 2.19
CA VAL A 215 -13.06 19.53 2.52
C VAL A 215 -12.62 18.14 2.97
N LEU A 216 -11.66 17.53 2.28
CA LEU A 216 -11.07 16.23 2.64
C LEU A 216 -10.29 16.22 3.97
N ARG A 217 -10.05 17.38 4.60
CA ARG A 217 -9.38 17.51 5.91
C ARG A 217 -10.34 17.85 7.04
N THR A 218 -11.44 18.50 6.70
CA THR A 218 -12.41 19.04 7.66
C THR A 218 -13.66 18.17 7.78
N GLN A 219 -14.01 17.41 6.74
CA GLN A 219 -15.05 16.40 6.80
C GLN A 219 -14.56 15.15 7.55
N ASP A 220 -15.45 14.61 8.38
CA ASP A 220 -15.18 13.37 9.12
C ASP A 220 -15.01 12.18 8.15
N GLY A 221 -14.29 11.15 8.60
CA GLY A 221 -14.13 9.90 7.87
C GLY A 221 -12.94 9.85 6.91
N PHE A 222 -12.34 10.98 6.53
CA PHE A 222 -11.13 11.00 5.70
C PHE A 222 -9.87 10.86 6.54
N HIS A 223 -9.15 9.76 6.33
CA HIS A 223 -7.86 9.49 6.96
C HIS A 223 -6.72 9.68 5.95
N TRP A 224 -5.92 10.74 6.14
CA TRP A 224 -4.71 10.99 5.33
C TRP A 224 -3.57 10.12 5.86
N ALA A 225 -3.32 9.00 5.18
CA ALA A 225 -2.37 8.00 5.63
C ALA A 225 -0.91 8.40 5.38
N ILE A 226 -0.64 9.18 4.33
CA ILE A 226 0.66 9.85 4.15
C ILE A 226 0.66 11.14 4.95
N ALA A 227 1.45 11.16 6.02
CA ALA A 227 1.46 12.23 7.01
C ALA A 227 2.08 13.52 6.45
N ASP A 228 1.64 14.67 6.98
CA ASP A 228 2.28 15.95 6.64
C ASP A 228 3.75 15.96 7.10
N GLY A 229 4.64 16.42 6.23
CA GLY A 229 6.09 16.43 6.49
C GLY A 229 6.79 15.12 6.11
N GLU A 230 6.08 14.14 5.56
CA GLU A 230 6.71 13.01 4.89
C GLU A 230 7.21 13.44 3.50
N ASP A 231 8.48 13.20 3.19
CA ASP A 231 9.03 13.59 1.89
C ASP A 231 8.59 12.61 0.81
N THR A 232 7.97 13.12 -0.25
CA THR A 232 7.60 12.33 -1.43
C THR A 232 8.40 12.73 -2.66
N THR A 233 9.50 13.49 -2.49
CA THR A 233 10.32 14.01 -3.59
C THR A 233 11.73 13.42 -3.60
N VAL A 234 12.28 13.20 -4.79
CA VAL A 234 13.62 12.61 -4.99
C VAL A 234 14.75 13.62 -4.78
N ARG A 235 14.51 14.89 -5.08
CA ARG A 235 15.57 15.91 -5.01
C ARG A 235 15.90 16.21 -3.56
N ALA A 236 17.18 16.10 -3.19
CA ALA A 236 17.67 16.45 -1.86
C ALA A 236 17.49 17.94 -1.51
N SER A 237 17.25 18.79 -2.52
CA SER A 237 16.96 20.22 -2.33
C SER A 237 15.49 20.52 -2.03
N THR A 238 14.61 19.52 -2.11
CA THR A 238 13.19 19.64 -1.77
C THR A 238 12.85 18.73 -0.59
N HIS A 239 11.78 19.07 0.11
CA HIS A 239 11.23 18.26 1.19
C HIS A 239 9.74 18.55 1.27
N CYS A 240 8.95 17.85 0.45
CA CYS A 240 7.54 18.18 0.21
C CYS A 240 6.68 16.92 0.19
N THR A 241 5.54 16.97 0.87
CA THR A 241 4.54 15.89 0.86
C THR A 241 3.51 16.08 -0.26
N TYR A 242 3.96 16.02 -1.52
CA TYR A 242 3.08 16.23 -2.67
C TYR A 242 2.14 15.06 -2.90
N ASP A 243 2.68 13.85 -2.87
CA ASP A 243 1.96 12.61 -3.13
C ASP A 243 1.23 12.15 -1.87
N ARG A 244 -0.03 11.77 -2.02
CA ARG A 244 -0.91 11.47 -0.88
C ARG A 244 -1.69 10.20 -1.12
N ILE A 245 -2.08 9.58 0.00
CA ILE A 245 -3.08 8.53 0.07
C ILE A 245 -4.05 8.91 1.17
N VAL A 246 -5.33 9.02 0.82
CA VAL A 246 -6.44 9.36 1.73
C VAL A 246 -7.47 8.24 1.69
N LEU A 247 -7.73 7.63 2.82
CA LEU A 247 -8.68 6.52 2.97
C LEU A 247 -10.01 7.06 3.51
N HIS A 248 -11.11 6.48 3.04
CA HIS A 248 -12.43 6.64 3.62
C HIS A 248 -13.05 5.24 3.84
N GLY A 249 -14.01 5.15 4.76
CA GLY A 249 -14.73 3.90 5.08
C GLY A 249 -14.08 3.10 6.22
N GLY A 250 -14.92 2.58 7.11
CA GLY A 250 -14.48 1.93 8.34
C GLY A 250 -13.75 0.60 8.11
N HIS A 251 -14.09 -0.15 7.06
CA HIS A 251 -13.40 -1.39 6.74
C HIS A 251 -12.01 -1.11 6.16
N CYS A 252 -11.91 -0.16 5.21
CA CYS A 252 -10.64 0.23 4.61
C CYS A 252 -9.66 0.72 5.67
N GLN A 253 -10.10 1.65 6.53
CA GLN A 253 -9.27 2.18 7.63
C GLN A 253 -8.93 1.11 8.67
N GLY A 254 -9.89 0.25 9.02
CA GLY A 254 -9.65 -0.85 9.97
C GLY A 254 -8.67 -1.92 9.48
N LEU A 255 -8.40 -1.98 8.17
CA LEU A 255 -7.42 -2.87 7.57
C LEU A 255 -6.05 -2.21 7.37
N LEU A 256 -5.93 -0.89 7.51
CA LEU A 256 -4.66 -0.18 7.30
C LEU A 256 -3.59 -0.71 8.26
N ARG A 257 -2.52 -1.25 7.69
CA ARG A 257 -1.35 -1.78 8.42
C ARG A 257 -0.22 -0.77 8.46
N ALA A 258 0.09 -0.17 7.32
CA ALA A 258 1.18 0.78 7.16
C ALA A 258 0.92 1.70 5.97
N ALA A 259 1.52 2.88 6.00
CA ALA A 259 1.54 3.85 4.90
C ALA A 259 2.88 4.58 4.91
N TYR A 260 3.52 4.73 3.75
CA TYR A 260 4.80 5.45 3.63
C TYR A 260 5.14 5.78 2.17
N ALA A 261 6.06 6.72 1.98
CA ALA A 261 6.77 6.96 0.74
C ALA A 261 7.92 5.95 0.56
N PHE A 262 8.02 5.36 -0.62
CA PHE A 262 9.09 4.42 -0.96
C PHE A 262 10.28 5.17 -1.55
N ASP A 263 11.28 5.42 -0.70
CA ASP A 263 12.62 5.92 -1.08
C ASP A 263 13.37 4.87 -1.92
N PHE A 264 13.00 4.78 -3.20
CA PHE A 264 13.59 3.87 -4.16
C PHE A 264 15.07 4.18 -4.44
N PRO A 265 15.56 5.45 -4.42
CA PRO A 265 16.98 5.72 -4.61
C PRO A 265 17.81 5.09 -3.50
N ARG A 266 17.42 5.27 -2.23
CA ARG A 266 18.11 4.64 -1.11
C ARG A 266 18.01 3.11 -1.18
N SER A 267 16.81 2.60 -1.46
CA SER A 267 16.55 1.15 -1.49
C SER A 267 17.33 0.43 -2.59
N PHE A 268 17.53 1.08 -3.74
CA PHE A 268 18.24 0.52 -4.88
C PHE A 268 19.66 1.08 -5.07
N GLN A 269 20.15 1.85 -4.09
CA GLN A 269 21.50 2.43 -4.06
C GLN A 269 21.81 3.28 -5.30
N LEU A 270 20.85 4.09 -5.73
CA LEU A 270 20.98 5.01 -6.85
C LEU A 270 21.51 6.36 -6.39
N SER A 271 22.32 7.01 -7.23
CA SER A 271 22.58 8.44 -7.08
C SER A 271 21.32 9.27 -7.35
N GLU A 272 21.28 10.51 -6.87
CA GLU A 272 20.17 11.44 -7.19
C GLU A 272 20.00 11.59 -8.71
N GLU A 273 21.09 11.68 -9.47
CA GLU A 273 21.04 11.77 -10.94
C GLU A 273 20.40 10.53 -11.57
N GLN A 274 20.78 9.33 -11.10
CA GLN A 274 20.17 8.08 -11.58
C GLN A 274 18.70 8.02 -11.22
N ALA A 275 18.34 8.41 -10.00
CA ALA A 275 16.96 8.46 -9.54
C ALA A 275 16.09 9.43 -10.35
N LEU A 276 16.60 10.62 -10.65
CA LEU A 276 15.93 11.63 -11.47
C LEU A 276 15.77 11.22 -12.94
N ASN A 277 16.51 10.21 -13.42
CA ASN A 277 16.20 9.58 -14.71
C ASN A 277 14.96 8.67 -14.63
N ILE A 278 14.56 8.24 -13.42
CA ILE A 278 13.39 7.40 -13.14
C ILE A 278 12.16 8.26 -12.85
N SER A 279 12.25 9.15 -11.86
CA SER A 279 11.22 10.13 -11.50
C SER A 279 11.80 11.16 -10.54
N ASP A 280 11.15 12.31 -10.39
CA ASP A 280 11.37 13.27 -9.30
C ASP A 280 10.46 13.06 -8.09
N HIS A 281 9.55 12.09 -8.14
CA HIS A 281 8.67 11.68 -7.03
C HIS A 281 9.06 10.31 -6.49
N TYR A 282 8.76 10.04 -5.21
CA TYR A 282 8.71 8.69 -4.66
C TYR A 282 7.30 8.10 -4.86
N PRO A 283 7.17 6.78 -5.10
CA PRO A 283 5.88 6.12 -4.93
C PRO A 283 5.40 6.28 -3.49
N VAL A 284 4.12 6.56 -3.29
CA VAL A 284 3.46 6.42 -1.98
C VAL A 284 2.70 5.10 -1.94
N GLU A 285 2.74 4.42 -0.81
CA GLU A 285 2.15 3.09 -0.66
C GLU A 285 1.38 2.94 0.66
N VAL A 286 0.32 2.12 0.61
CA VAL A 286 -0.39 1.59 1.77
C VAL A 286 -0.39 0.07 1.74
N GLU A 287 -0.28 -0.52 2.92
CA GLU A 287 -0.46 -1.96 3.15
C GLU A 287 -1.78 -2.18 3.88
N LEU A 288 -2.65 -3.02 3.32
CA LEU A 288 -3.89 -3.44 3.94
C LEU A 288 -3.79 -4.90 4.40
N ASN A 289 -4.18 -5.16 5.65
CA ASN A 289 -4.32 -6.54 6.13
C ASN A 289 -5.45 -7.26 5.37
N ARG A 290 -5.35 -8.59 5.23
CA ARG A 290 -6.43 -9.41 4.64
C ARG A 290 -7.60 -9.67 5.59
N ALA A 291 -7.40 -9.41 6.87
CA ALA A 291 -8.41 -9.48 7.92
C ALA A 291 -8.17 -8.34 8.92
N ALA A 292 -9.23 -7.83 9.54
CA ALA A 292 -9.11 -6.81 10.58
C ALA A 292 -8.28 -7.33 11.76
N PRO A 293 -7.53 -6.47 12.48
CA PRO A 293 -6.75 -6.85 13.67
C PRO A 293 -7.55 -7.42 14.86
N GLY A 294 -8.83 -7.75 14.70
CA GLY A 294 -9.72 -8.27 15.73
C GLY A 294 -10.20 -9.69 15.40
N GLY A 295 -9.52 -10.67 15.99
CA GLY A 295 -9.86 -12.09 15.86
C GLY A 295 -8.61 -12.94 15.74
N GLN A 296 -7.83 -13.02 16.82
CA GLN A 296 -7.00 -14.21 17.02
C GLN A 296 -7.90 -15.41 16.72
N PRO A 297 -7.59 -16.30 15.76
CA PRO A 297 -8.18 -17.63 15.86
C PRO A 297 -7.74 -18.10 17.24
N LEU A 298 -8.70 -18.39 18.14
CA LEU A 298 -8.41 -19.03 19.41
C LEU A 298 -7.41 -20.13 19.11
N SER A 299 -6.16 -19.88 19.47
CA SER A 299 -5.07 -20.69 18.99
C SER A 299 -5.36 -22.10 19.48
N LEU A 300 -5.45 -23.05 18.55
CA LEU A 300 -5.53 -24.49 18.82
C LEU A 300 -4.42 -24.98 19.75
N VAL A 301 -3.46 -24.14 20.13
CA VAL A 301 -2.49 -24.32 21.21
C VAL A 301 -3.17 -24.57 22.57
N ALA A 302 -4.40 -24.10 22.83
CA ALA A 302 -5.13 -24.45 24.04
C ALA A 302 -5.58 -25.94 24.10
N LEU A 303 -5.56 -26.65 22.97
CA LEU A 303 -5.95 -28.07 22.87
C LEU A 303 -4.76 -29.04 22.86
N LEU A 304 -3.52 -28.55 22.98
CA LEU A 304 -2.30 -29.36 22.97
C LEU A 304 -1.50 -29.33 24.28
N LEU A 305 -2.09 -28.86 25.38
CA LEU A 305 -1.54 -29.14 26.71
C LEU A 305 -1.91 -30.58 27.09
N PRO A 306 -0.93 -31.48 27.31
CA PRO A 306 -1.22 -32.78 27.91
C PRO A 306 -1.77 -32.52 29.32
N PRO A 307 -2.76 -33.29 29.82
CA PRO A 307 -3.07 -33.30 31.25
C PRO A 307 -1.95 -34.05 31.95
N LEU A 308 -0.79 -33.41 32.12
CA LEU A 308 0.23 -33.85 33.06
C LEU A 308 -0.20 -33.33 34.42
N LEU A 309 -1.10 -34.06 35.09
CA LEU A 309 -1.16 -34.26 36.54
C LEU A 309 -2.38 -35.12 36.94
N LEU A 310 -2.08 -36.19 37.69
CA LEU A 310 -2.92 -37.18 38.38
C LEU A 310 -3.37 -38.43 37.57
N PRO A 311 -2.86 -39.62 37.94
CA PRO A 311 -3.54 -40.35 39.01
C PRO A 311 -2.59 -41.14 39.95
N LEU A 312 -2.61 -40.82 41.24
CA LEU A 312 -2.34 -41.71 42.38
C LEU A 312 -3.32 -41.21 43.45
N LEU A 313 -4.25 -41.94 44.06
CA LEU A 313 -4.40 -43.37 44.31
C LEU A 313 -5.90 -43.74 44.22
N LEU A 314 -6.21 -44.93 43.69
CA LEU A 314 -7.49 -45.61 43.96
C LEU A 314 -7.40 -46.37 45.30
N PRO A 315 -8.52 -46.56 46.03
CA PRO A 315 -8.54 -47.27 47.31
C PRO A 315 -8.42 -48.78 47.08
N GLN A 316 -7.54 -49.44 47.82
CA GLN A 316 -7.54 -50.90 47.95
C GLN A 316 -8.79 -51.32 48.73
N LEU A 317 -9.81 -51.82 48.02
CA LEU A 317 -10.86 -52.67 48.59
C LEU A 317 -10.58 -54.10 48.14
N GLY A 318 -10.08 -54.92 49.08
CA GLY A 318 -10.02 -56.36 48.99
C GLY A 318 -10.89 -57.00 50.08
N PRO A 319 -11.46 -58.20 49.86
CA PRO A 319 -12.68 -58.66 50.51
C PRO A 319 -12.47 -59.37 51.85
N THR A 320 -13.60 -59.45 52.56
CA THR A 320 -13.98 -60.20 53.76
C THR A 320 -13.19 -61.48 54.11
N ALA A 321 -12.78 -61.56 55.38
CA ALA A 321 -13.13 -62.62 56.33
C ALA A 321 -13.09 -62.03 57.76
#